data_AF-A0A7S0Q2C8-F1
#
_entry.id   AF-A0A7S0Q2C8-F1
#
_cell.length_a   1.000
_cell.length_b   1.000
_cell.length_c   1.000
_cell.angle_alpha   90.00
_cell.angle_beta   90.00
_cell.angle_gamma   90.00
#
_symmetry.space_group_name_H-M   'P 1'
#
loop_
_entity.id
_entity.type
_entity.pdbx_description
1 polymer ?
#
loop_
_entity_poly.entity_id
_entity_poly.type
_entity_poly.pdbx_seq_one_letter_code
_entity_poly.pdbx_strand_id
1 'polypeptide(L)'
;MVVALPTLSFWGAERAATDFVLNDFSVAGATFFNNMRTPAALLAAAAVKDAFAFSMVAEDVRGKRGWKVLRYGYVLLMICTFCLEISCIFIATNVGVQLSQGGDRMRAISMVALLTREFEYEYVAVRFQFVTGLLAFVCAFALRVRYTLRKLHELSLAMMLIVLACASEMVVYTNARTISYGGYDALAARWFKLHWRMIISEATPSKPIALATALMLAASVFYLLGAFYALLVANADKDQDGAVSLQELNDFIRPYFFGIGFGKRRRDAQNAHQRTRYAGGPDAADALFTAGRV
;
A
#
# COMPACT_ATOMS: atom_id res chain seq x y z
N MET A 1 -17.68 -2.65 -26.00
CA MET A 1 -17.74 -1.30 -26.59
C MET A 1 -16.32 -0.74 -26.57
N VAL A 2 -15.58 -1.01 -27.64
CA VAL A 2 -14.18 -0.59 -27.81
C VAL A 2 -14.24 0.83 -28.35
N VAL A 3 -13.89 1.81 -27.53
CA VAL A 3 -13.77 3.20 -27.98
C VAL A 3 -12.47 3.26 -28.80
N ALA A 4 -12.61 3.16 -30.12
CA ALA A 4 -11.53 3.41 -31.06
C ALA A 4 -11.12 4.88 -30.92
N LEU A 5 -9.94 5.12 -30.36
CA LEU A 5 -9.31 6.43 -30.42
C LEU A 5 -8.99 6.75 -31.89
N PRO A 6 -9.27 7.98 -32.36
CA PRO A 6 -8.98 8.37 -33.72
C PRO A 6 -7.48 8.29 -33.97
N THR A 7 -7.10 7.49 -34.96
CA THR A 7 -5.75 7.46 -35.53
C THR A 7 -5.48 8.82 -36.17
N LEU A 8 -4.89 9.73 -35.40
CA LEU A 8 -4.26 10.95 -35.91
C LEU A 8 -3.13 10.52 -36.85
N SER A 9 -3.44 10.46 -38.15
CA SER A 9 -2.46 10.41 -39.23
C SER A 9 -1.75 11.77 -39.29
N PHE A 10 -0.83 11.97 -38.36
CA PHE A 10 -0.01 13.17 -38.28
C PHE A 10 1.31 12.89 -39.02
N TRP A 11 1.39 13.44 -40.23
CA TRP A 11 2.60 13.85 -40.97
C TRP A 11 3.38 12.81 -41.78
N GLY A 12 3.31 12.97 -43.10
CA GLY A 12 4.48 12.81 -43.94
C GLY A 12 5.50 13.88 -43.54
N ALA A 13 6.55 13.48 -42.84
CA ALA A 13 7.67 14.33 -42.46
C ALA A 13 8.93 13.80 -43.15
N GLU A 14 9.35 14.57 -44.15
CA GLU A 14 10.73 14.69 -44.61
C GLU A 14 11.67 14.62 -43.40
N ARG A 15 12.54 13.60 -43.34
CA ARG A 15 13.58 13.47 -42.31
C ARG A 15 14.64 14.52 -42.56
N ALA A 16 14.34 15.78 -42.28
CA ALA A 16 15.36 16.76 -42.00
C ALA A 16 16.18 16.19 -40.83
N ALA A 17 17.48 16.03 -41.02
CA ALA A 17 18.39 15.73 -39.94
C ALA A 17 18.36 16.93 -38.98
N THR A 18 17.41 16.93 -38.05
CA THR A 18 17.41 17.86 -36.94
C THR A 18 18.61 17.48 -36.09
N ASP A 19 19.68 18.26 -36.20
CA ASP A 19 20.79 18.22 -35.26
C ASP A 19 20.20 18.37 -33.86
N PHE A 20 20.09 17.25 -33.15
CA PHE A 20 19.58 17.25 -31.79
C PHE A 20 20.62 17.96 -30.92
N VAL A 21 20.34 19.21 -30.57
CA VAL A 21 21.17 19.99 -29.66
C VAL A 21 21.21 19.29 -28.31
N LEU A 22 22.36 18.71 -27.98
CA LEU A 22 22.58 18.04 -26.70
C LEU A 22 22.82 19.09 -25.63
N ASN A 23 21.91 19.19 -24.67
CA ASN A 23 22.00 20.11 -23.54
C ASN A 23 22.45 19.36 -22.28
N ASP A 24 23.11 20.06 -21.36
CA ASP A 24 23.42 19.54 -20.04
C ASP A 24 22.17 19.58 -19.14
N PHE A 25 21.73 18.41 -18.69
CA PHE A 25 20.56 18.25 -17.83
C PHE A 25 20.92 17.85 -16.38
N SER A 26 22.19 17.96 -15.98
CA SER A 26 22.66 17.61 -14.63
C SER A 26 21.89 18.34 -13.52
N VAL A 27 21.70 19.66 -13.66
CA VAL A 27 20.96 20.50 -12.70
C VAL A 27 19.48 20.11 -12.61
N ALA A 28 18.85 19.84 -13.75
CA ALA A 28 17.45 19.40 -13.79
C ALA A 28 17.28 18.02 -13.14
N GLY A 29 18.20 17.09 -13.42
CA GLY A 29 18.23 15.77 -12.78
C GLY A 29 18.42 15.88 -11.26
N ALA A 30 19.36 16.71 -10.79
CA ALA A 30 19.57 16.94 -9.37
C ALA A 30 18.33 17.51 -8.69
N THR A 31 17.64 18.44 -9.37
CA THR A 31 16.37 19.01 -8.91
C THR A 31 15.29 17.94 -8.78
N PHE A 32 15.18 17.03 -9.76
CA PHE A 32 14.25 15.90 -9.70
C PHE A 32 14.47 15.03 -8.45
N PHE A 33 15.71 14.62 -8.18
CA PHE A 33 16.01 13.79 -7.00
C PHE A 33 15.79 14.55 -5.68
N ASN A 34 16.11 15.84 -5.63
CA ASN A 34 15.83 16.68 -4.45
C ASN A 34 14.33 16.80 -4.16
N ASN A 35 13.50 16.93 -5.21
CA ASN A 35 12.04 17.01 -5.06
C ASN A 35 11.42 15.72 -4.54
N MET A 36 12.09 14.58 -4.70
CA MET A 36 11.67 13.29 -4.13
C MET A 36 12.22 13.08 -2.72
N ARG A 37 13.46 13.50 -2.48
CA ARG A 37 14.18 13.30 -1.21
C ARG A 37 13.50 13.99 -0.02
N THR A 38 13.10 15.25 -0.18
CA THR A 38 12.50 16.04 0.92
C THR A 38 11.17 15.45 1.42
N PRO A 39 10.16 15.18 0.56
CA PRO A 39 8.92 14.56 1.03
C PRO A 39 9.15 13.13 1.55
N ALA A 40 10.08 12.36 0.97
CA ALA A 40 10.47 11.05 1.50
C ALA A 40 10.95 11.13 2.95
N ALA A 41 11.80 12.13 3.27
CA ALA A 41 12.29 12.35 4.64
C ALA A 41 11.17 12.68 5.63
N LEU A 42 10.22 13.53 5.23
CA LEU A 42 9.05 13.86 6.05
C LEU A 42 8.18 12.62 6.29
N LEU A 43 7.98 11.80 5.26
CA LEU A 43 7.18 10.59 5.35
C LEU A 43 7.86 9.52 6.22
N ALA A 44 9.17 9.32 6.08
CA ALA A 44 9.96 8.42 6.92
C ALA A 44 9.87 8.82 8.40
N ALA A 45 10.00 10.11 8.70
CA ALA A 45 9.89 10.65 10.07
C ALA A 45 8.48 10.46 10.65
N ALA A 46 7.43 10.66 9.85
CA ALA A 46 6.06 10.40 10.27
C ALA A 46 5.83 8.91 10.53
N ALA A 47 6.30 8.04 9.64
CA ALA A 47 6.14 6.59 9.74
C ALA A 47 6.79 6.02 11.00
N VAL A 48 8.03 6.41 11.33
CA VAL A 48 8.72 5.91 12.52
C VAL A 48 8.06 6.40 13.82
N LYS A 49 7.59 7.65 13.85
CA LYS A 49 6.83 8.22 14.98
C LYS A 49 5.54 7.43 15.23
N ASP A 50 4.84 7.10 14.15
CA ASP A 50 3.53 6.46 14.22
C ASP A 50 3.60 4.92 14.32
N ALA A 51 4.71 4.28 13.97
CA ALA A 51 4.88 2.83 13.99
C ALA A 51 4.50 2.20 15.34
N PHE A 52 4.78 2.89 16.45
CA PHE A 52 4.53 2.42 17.81
C PHE A 52 3.29 3.03 18.48
N ALA A 53 2.46 3.75 17.73
CA ALA A 53 1.24 4.38 18.25
C ALA A 53 0.23 3.35 18.84
N PHE A 54 0.31 2.08 18.41
CA PHE A 54 -0.51 0.98 18.93
C PHE A 54 0.20 0.08 19.94
N SER A 55 1.21 0.59 20.64
CA SER A 55 1.85 -0.12 21.76
C SER A 55 0.89 -0.32 22.94
N MET A 56 0.07 0.69 23.26
CA MET A 56 -0.93 0.64 24.33
C MET A 56 -2.29 0.21 23.80
N VAL A 57 -2.52 -1.11 23.79
CA VAL A 57 -3.80 -1.69 23.37
C VAL A 57 -4.73 -1.79 24.58
N ALA A 58 -5.93 -1.23 24.47
CA ALA A 58 -6.97 -1.39 25.47
C ALA A 58 -7.37 -2.87 25.63
N GLU A 59 -7.61 -3.30 26.86
CA GLU A 59 -7.83 -4.71 27.21
C GLU A 59 -9.00 -5.35 26.44
N ASP A 60 -10.02 -4.56 26.09
CA ASP A 60 -11.20 -4.95 25.32
C ASP A 60 -10.88 -5.50 23.91
N VAL A 61 -9.70 -5.15 23.38
CA VAL A 61 -9.27 -5.51 22.02
C VAL A 61 -8.27 -6.67 22.02
N ARG A 62 -7.61 -6.93 23.16
CA ARG A 62 -6.47 -7.86 23.24
C ARG A 62 -6.82 -9.30 22.84
N GLY A 63 -8.06 -9.73 23.10
CA GLY A 63 -8.53 -11.09 22.80
C GLY A 63 -9.01 -11.33 21.38
N LYS A 64 -9.31 -10.29 20.60
CA LYS A 64 -10.01 -10.45 19.31
C LYS A 64 -9.02 -10.62 18.15
N ARG A 65 -9.07 -11.75 17.46
CA ARG A 65 -8.13 -12.14 16.38
C ARG A 65 -7.98 -11.09 15.28
N GLY A 66 -9.10 -10.60 14.72
CA GLY A 66 -9.06 -9.61 13.63
C GLY A 66 -8.34 -8.29 14.00
N TRP A 67 -8.34 -7.91 15.27
CA TRP A 67 -7.62 -6.73 15.73
C TRP A 67 -6.11 -6.95 15.87
N LYS A 68 -5.68 -8.18 16.17
CA LYS A 68 -4.25 -8.54 16.13
C LYS A 68 -3.72 -8.41 14.70
N VAL A 69 -4.46 -8.92 13.72
CA VAL A 69 -4.10 -8.80 12.29
C VAL A 69 -3.96 -7.35 11.88
N LEU A 70 -4.97 -6.54 12.19
CA LEU A 70 -4.96 -5.13 11.83
C LEU A 70 -3.80 -4.38 12.47
N ARG A 71 -3.46 -4.69 13.73
CA ARG A 71 -2.29 -4.13 14.42
C ARG A 71 -0.99 -4.52 13.75
N TYR A 72 -0.77 -5.80 13.47
CA TYR A 72 0.46 -6.27 12.85
C TYR A 72 0.59 -5.76 11.41
N GLY A 73 -0.50 -5.74 10.64
CA GLY A 73 -0.53 -5.16 9.30
C GLY A 73 -0.20 -3.67 9.32
N TYR A 74 -0.73 -2.91 10.27
CA TYR A 74 -0.38 -1.50 10.48
C TYR A 74 1.12 -1.31 10.75
N VAL A 75 1.67 -2.03 11.73
CA VAL A 75 3.08 -1.90 12.11
C VAL A 75 3.99 -2.29 10.93
N LEU A 76 3.65 -3.38 10.23
CA LEU A 76 4.38 -3.82 9.04
C LEU A 76 4.38 -2.73 7.96
N LEU A 77 3.23 -2.16 7.62
CA LEU A 77 3.14 -1.11 6.60
C LEU A 77 3.91 0.15 7.01
N MET A 78 3.92 0.53 8.29
CA MET A 78 4.71 1.66 8.79
C MET A 78 6.22 1.39 8.69
N ILE A 79 6.68 0.18 9.06
CA ILE A 79 8.09 -0.19 8.93
C ILE A 79 8.49 -0.26 7.44
N CYS A 80 7.65 -0.84 6.59
CA CYS A 80 7.88 -0.87 5.14
C CYS A 80 7.98 0.54 4.56
N THR A 81 7.09 1.45 4.96
CA THR A 81 7.15 2.87 4.57
C THR A 81 8.50 3.45 4.95
N PHE A 82 8.91 3.32 6.23
CA PHE A 82 10.19 3.84 6.70
C PHE A 82 11.37 3.30 5.88
N CYS A 83 11.44 1.98 5.67
CA CYS A 83 12.54 1.37 4.91
C CYS A 83 12.60 1.83 3.44
N LEU A 84 11.44 1.93 2.77
CA LEU A 84 11.35 2.39 1.38
C LEU A 84 11.77 3.86 1.26
N GLU A 85 11.30 4.72 2.16
CA GLU A 85 11.62 6.15 2.12
C GLU A 85 13.08 6.44 2.49
N ILE A 86 13.66 5.72 3.46
CA ILE A 86 15.10 5.82 3.76
C ILE A 86 15.95 5.38 2.56
N SER A 87 15.55 4.31 1.87
CA SER A 87 16.22 3.85 0.65
C SER A 87 16.12 4.91 -0.46
N CYS A 88 14.95 5.51 -0.64
CA CYS A 88 14.71 6.60 -1.59
C CYS A 88 15.62 7.80 -1.32
N ILE A 89 15.71 8.25 -0.05
CA ILE A 89 16.58 9.37 0.38
C ILE A 89 18.05 9.06 0.10
N PHE A 90 18.49 7.84 0.41
CA PHE A 90 19.88 7.43 0.21
C PHE A 90 20.25 7.41 -1.27
N ILE A 91 19.44 6.76 -2.12
CA ILE A 91 19.68 6.68 -3.56
C ILE A 91 19.64 8.08 -4.19
N ALA A 92 18.61 8.88 -3.88
CA ALA A 92 18.47 10.24 -4.40
C ALA A 92 19.66 11.14 -4.01
N THR A 93 20.18 11.00 -2.78
CA THR A 93 21.36 11.76 -2.33
C THR A 93 22.62 11.36 -3.07
N ASN A 94 22.87 10.06 -3.26
CA ASN A 94 24.04 9.58 -3.99
C ASN A 94 24.03 10.05 -5.44
N VAL A 95 22.89 9.97 -6.14
CA VAL A 95 22.79 10.47 -7.52
C VAL A 95 22.95 11.99 -7.58
N GLY A 96 22.41 12.72 -6.60
CA GLY A 96 22.60 14.17 -6.51
C GLY A 96 24.07 14.57 -6.46
N VAL A 97 24.90 13.82 -5.71
CA VAL A 97 26.36 14.02 -5.67
C VAL A 97 27.00 13.68 -7.03
N GLN A 98 26.63 12.56 -7.65
CA GLN A 98 27.18 12.16 -8.95
C GLN A 98 26.84 13.15 -10.07
N LEU A 99 25.60 13.68 -10.09
CA LEU A 99 25.20 14.72 -11.03
C LEU A 99 25.93 16.04 -10.80
N SER A 100 26.26 16.36 -9.54
CA SER A 100 27.02 17.58 -9.19
C SER A 100 28.50 17.49 -9.58
N GLN A 101 29.06 16.28 -9.67
CA GLN A 101 30.44 16.06 -10.14
C GLN A 101 30.60 16.35 -11.64
N GLY A 102 29.50 16.36 -12.40
CA GLY A 102 29.47 16.79 -13.80
C GLY A 102 30.32 15.95 -14.75
N GLY A 103 30.30 16.32 -16.03
CA GLY A 103 31.12 15.71 -17.09
C GLY A 103 30.39 15.64 -18.43
N ASP A 104 31.12 15.32 -19.49
CA ASP A 104 30.57 15.27 -20.87
C ASP A 104 29.41 14.26 -21.03
N ARG A 105 29.33 13.27 -20.13
CA ARG A 105 28.25 12.26 -20.10
C ARG A 105 26.88 12.84 -19.72
N MET A 106 26.82 14.07 -19.20
CA MET A 106 25.57 14.73 -18.76
C MET A 106 24.78 15.38 -19.89
N ARG A 107 25.30 15.36 -21.11
CA ARG A 107 24.62 15.89 -22.30
C ARG A 107 23.60 14.90 -22.87
N ALA A 108 22.36 15.33 -23.02
CA ALA A 108 21.25 14.53 -23.55
C ALA A 108 20.22 15.39 -24.30
N ILE A 109 19.23 14.75 -24.91
CA ILE A 109 18.10 15.43 -25.61
C ILE A 109 17.06 15.92 -24.59
N SER A 110 16.92 15.22 -23.46
CA SER A 110 16.05 15.60 -22.35
C SER A 110 16.59 15.05 -21.03
N MET A 111 16.13 15.60 -19.91
CA MET A 111 16.43 15.08 -18.57
C MET A 111 16.02 13.61 -18.42
N VAL A 112 14.83 13.22 -18.92
CA VAL A 112 14.38 11.82 -18.84
C VAL A 112 15.31 10.91 -19.63
N ALA A 113 15.72 11.32 -20.84
CA ALA A 113 16.67 10.55 -21.64
C ALA A 113 18.03 10.37 -20.93
N LEU A 114 18.55 11.42 -20.29
CA LEU A 114 19.76 11.34 -19.47
C LEU A 114 19.59 10.31 -18.34
N LEU A 115 18.52 10.43 -17.55
CA LEU A 115 18.27 9.56 -16.40
C LEU A 115 18.05 8.10 -16.82
N THR A 116 17.35 7.84 -17.93
CA THR A 116 17.17 6.46 -18.42
C THR A 116 18.44 5.87 -19.02
N ARG A 117 19.38 6.69 -19.49
CA ARG A 117 20.63 6.22 -20.11
C ARG A 117 21.70 5.92 -19.06
N GLU A 118 21.94 6.86 -18.15
CA GLU A 118 23.06 6.80 -17.20
C GLU A 118 22.65 6.37 -15.79
N PHE A 119 21.41 6.64 -15.38
CA PHE A 119 20.92 6.48 -14.00
C PHE A 119 19.62 5.68 -13.94
N GLU A 120 19.49 4.67 -14.79
CA GLU A 120 18.19 4.01 -14.99
C GLU A 120 17.69 3.34 -13.69
N TYR A 121 18.60 2.65 -13.00
CA TYR A 121 18.26 1.97 -11.75
C TYR A 121 17.81 2.96 -10.69
N GLU A 122 18.55 4.03 -10.49
CA GLU A 122 18.28 5.02 -9.46
C GLU A 122 17.02 5.83 -9.76
N TYR A 123 16.80 6.17 -11.03
CA TYR A 123 15.59 6.82 -11.49
C TYR A 123 14.35 5.95 -11.21
N VAL A 124 14.41 4.67 -11.58
CA VAL A 124 13.33 3.72 -11.34
C VAL A 124 13.14 3.45 -9.84
N ALA A 125 14.22 3.27 -9.09
CA ALA A 125 14.19 2.96 -7.66
C ALA A 125 13.61 4.10 -6.85
N VAL A 126 14.06 5.35 -7.04
CA VAL A 126 13.53 6.51 -6.31
C VAL A 126 12.03 6.70 -6.57
N ARG A 127 11.60 6.57 -7.84
CA ARG A 127 10.17 6.68 -8.18
C ARG A 127 9.35 5.54 -7.56
N PHE A 128 9.80 4.30 -7.72
CA PHE A 128 9.08 3.13 -7.22
C PHE A 128 9.01 3.14 -5.70
N GLN A 129 10.14 3.34 -5.01
CA GLN A 129 10.21 3.32 -3.55
C GLN A 129 9.37 4.43 -2.91
N PHE A 130 9.44 5.66 -3.44
CA PHE A 130 8.62 6.77 -2.94
C PHE A 130 7.12 6.52 -3.11
N VAL A 131 6.68 6.11 -4.31
CA VAL A 131 5.25 5.85 -4.55
C VAL A 131 4.77 4.67 -3.71
N THR A 132 5.56 3.60 -3.61
CA THR A 132 5.22 2.41 -2.81
C THR A 132 5.19 2.74 -1.32
N GLY A 133 6.14 3.53 -0.83
CA GLY A 133 6.20 3.97 0.57
C GLY A 133 5.02 4.87 0.92
N LEU A 134 4.69 5.83 0.06
CA LEU A 134 3.49 6.67 0.21
C LEU A 134 2.19 5.84 0.22
N LEU A 135 2.04 4.87 -0.69
CA LEU A 135 0.88 3.99 -0.70
C LEU A 135 0.80 3.12 0.56
N ALA A 136 1.92 2.56 1.02
CA ALA A 136 1.98 1.78 2.25
C ALA A 136 1.57 2.64 3.46
N PHE A 137 2.03 3.89 3.52
CA PHE A 137 1.68 4.83 4.58
C PHE A 137 0.19 5.17 4.60
N VAL A 138 -0.41 5.47 3.44
CA VAL A 138 -1.85 5.78 3.34
C VAL A 138 -2.69 4.56 3.72
N CYS A 139 -2.29 3.35 3.29
CA CYS A 139 -2.93 2.11 3.72
C CYS A 139 -2.81 1.89 5.24
N ALA A 140 -1.63 2.15 5.83
CA ALA A 140 -1.45 2.08 7.28
C ALA A 140 -2.35 3.10 7.99
N PHE A 141 -2.47 4.32 7.46
CA PHE A 141 -3.35 5.34 7.99
C PHE A 141 -4.83 4.91 7.94
N ALA A 142 -5.26 4.25 6.86
CA ALA A 142 -6.61 3.69 6.76
C ALA A 142 -6.88 2.64 7.86
N LEU A 143 -5.93 1.73 8.10
CA LEU A 143 -6.01 0.77 9.21
C LEU A 143 -6.06 1.49 10.56
N ARG A 144 -5.30 2.57 10.73
CA ARG A 144 -5.30 3.36 11.95
C ARG A 144 -6.65 4.01 12.22
N VAL A 145 -7.25 4.63 11.20
CA VAL A 145 -8.60 5.20 11.27
C VAL A 145 -9.61 4.13 11.69
N ARG A 146 -9.53 2.95 11.07
CA ARG A 146 -10.41 1.80 11.40
C ARG A 146 -10.26 1.36 12.86
N TYR A 147 -9.06 1.40 13.41
CA TYR A 147 -8.77 1.09 14.81
C TYR A 147 -9.26 2.15 15.79
N THR A 148 -8.97 3.43 15.51
CA THR A 148 -9.35 4.55 16.38
C THR A 148 -10.87 4.66 16.51
N LEU A 149 -11.60 4.51 15.41
CA LEU A 149 -13.06 4.64 15.38
C LEU A 149 -13.79 3.32 15.65
N ARG A 150 -13.15 2.32 16.28
CA ARG A 150 -13.70 0.96 16.46
C ARG A 150 -15.09 0.89 17.12
N LYS A 151 -15.44 1.87 17.96
CA LYS A 151 -16.75 1.96 18.62
C LYS A 151 -17.88 2.36 17.66
N LEU A 152 -17.55 3.05 16.57
CA LEU A 152 -18.47 3.56 15.56
C LEU A 152 -18.24 2.81 14.24
N HIS A 153 -18.76 1.59 14.12
CA HIS A 153 -18.43 0.67 13.04
C HIS A 153 -18.64 1.27 11.64
N GLU A 154 -19.82 1.83 11.36
CA GLU A 154 -20.15 2.42 10.05
C GLU A 154 -19.23 3.58 9.70
N LEU A 155 -19.04 4.51 10.65
CA LEU A 155 -18.17 5.66 10.46
C LEU A 155 -16.72 5.23 10.22
N SER A 156 -16.24 4.22 10.96
CA SER A 156 -14.89 3.70 10.80
C SER A 156 -14.66 3.09 9.41
N LEU A 157 -15.66 2.40 8.85
CA LEU A 157 -15.59 1.83 7.51
C LEU A 157 -15.64 2.91 6.45
N ALA A 158 -16.57 3.87 6.56
CA ALA A 158 -16.69 4.97 5.62
C ALA A 158 -15.38 5.78 5.54
N MET A 159 -14.80 6.15 6.69
CA MET A 159 -13.54 6.91 6.74
C MET A 159 -12.35 6.10 6.20
N MET A 160 -12.28 4.80 6.51
CA MET A 160 -11.25 3.91 5.95
C MET A 160 -11.34 3.84 4.42
N LEU A 161 -12.55 3.69 3.88
CA LEU A 161 -12.79 3.63 2.43
C LEU A 161 -12.44 4.94 1.72
N ILE A 162 -12.71 6.09 2.34
CA ILE A 162 -12.30 7.39 1.80
C ILE A 162 -10.77 7.46 1.68
N VAL A 163 -10.03 7.05 2.71
CA VAL A 163 -8.56 7.03 2.68
C VAL A 163 -8.03 6.05 1.60
N LEU A 164 -8.65 4.88 1.47
CA LEU A 164 -8.27 3.91 0.43
C LEU A 164 -8.64 4.37 -0.99
N ALA A 165 -9.68 5.19 -1.14
CA ALA A 165 -10.01 5.84 -2.41
C ALA A 165 -8.89 6.82 -2.80
N CYS A 166 -8.35 7.61 -1.86
CA CYS A 166 -7.19 8.46 -2.12
C CYS A 166 -5.96 7.64 -2.54
N ALA A 167 -5.69 6.50 -1.89
CA ALA A 167 -4.60 5.61 -2.31
C ALA A 167 -4.81 5.07 -3.73
N SER A 168 -6.04 4.66 -4.06
CA SER A 168 -6.40 4.21 -5.41
C SER A 168 -6.21 5.32 -6.45
N GLU A 169 -6.61 6.56 -6.12
CA GLU A 169 -6.43 7.72 -6.98
C GLU A 169 -4.95 8.01 -7.26
N MET A 170 -4.07 7.88 -6.26
CA MET A 170 -2.62 8.00 -6.47
C MET A 170 -2.09 6.99 -7.49
N VAL A 171 -2.59 5.75 -7.47
CA VAL A 171 -2.22 4.71 -8.45
C VAL A 171 -2.77 5.05 -9.84
N VAL A 172 -4.04 5.46 -9.93
CA VAL A 172 -4.67 5.87 -11.20
C VAL A 172 -3.92 7.05 -11.82
N TYR A 173 -3.59 8.06 -11.02
CA TYR A 173 -2.82 9.23 -11.47
C TYR A 173 -1.43 8.82 -11.96
N THR A 174 -0.74 7.95 -11.21
CA THR A 174 0.58 7.44 -11.59
C THR A 174 0.51 6.66 -12.91
N ASN A 175 -0.52 5.83 -13.10
CA ASN A 175 -0.73 5.09 -14.34
C ASN A 175 -1.02 6.00 -15.53
N ALA A 176 -1.83 7.05 -15.34
CA ALA A 176 -2.20 7.98 -16.39
C ALA A 176 -1.03 8.91 -16.83
N ARG A 177 -0.09 9.21 -15.93
CA ARG A 177 0.97 10.20 -16.18
C ARG A 177 2.37 9.60 -16.32
N THR A 178 2.59 8.33 -15.98
CA THR A 178 3.91 7.69 -16.10
C THR A 178 4.12 7.14 -17.52
N ILE A 179 4.53 8.03 -18.42
CA ILE A 179 4.79 7.71 -19.83
C ILE A 179 5.99 6.77 -19.98
N SER A 180 7.05 6.95 -19.17
CA SER A 180 8.34 6.28 -19.36
C SER A 180 8.30 4.75 -19.27
N TYR A 181 7.42 4.19 -18.45
CA TYR A 181 7.38 2.74 -18.20
C TYR A 181 5.99 2.12 -18.39
N GLY A 182 4.96 2.88 -18.79
CA GLY A 182 3.61 2.33 -19.03
C GLY A 182 2.81 2.05 -17.76
N GLY A 183 3.05 2.81 -16.69
CA GLY A 183 2.33 2.73 -15.42
C GLY A 183 3.11 2.12 -14.26
N TYR A 184 2.44 1.98 -13.12
CA TYR A 184 3.00 1.53 -11.85
C TYR A 184 3.46 0.07 -11.88
N ASP A 185 2.66 -0.82 -12.47
CA ASP A 185 2.99 -2.26 -12.53
C ASP A 185 4.25 -2.51 -13.35
N ALA A 186 4.37 -1.83 -14.49
CA ALA A 186 5.55 -1.94 -15.35
C ALA A 186 6.77 -1.23 -14.75
N LEU A 187 6.58 -0.12 -14.01
CA LEU A 187 7.62 0.49 -13.19
C LEU A 187 8.13 -0.48 -12.10
N ALA A 188 7.21 -1.16 -11.39
CA ALA A 188 7.55 -2.16 -10.39
C ALA A 188 8.32 -3.34 -11.00
N ALA A 189 7.82 -3.89 -12.11
CA ALA A 189 8.51 -4.98 -12.82
C ALA A 189 9.91 -4.57 -13.29
N ARG A 190 10.07 -3.33 -13.79
CA ARG A 190 11.39 -2.80 -14.17
C ARG A 190 12.30 -2.65 -12.95
N TRP A 191 11.77 -2.16 -11.83
CA TRP A 191 12.50 -2.04 -10.57
C TRP A 191 13.01 -3.40 -10.09
N PHE A 192 12.13 -4.40 -9.97
CA PHE A 192 12.51 -5.75 -9.55
C PHE A 192 13.59 -6.34 -10.46
N LYS A 193 13.45 -6.18 -11.79
CA LYS A 193 14.43 -6.66 -12.76
C LYS A 193 15.80 -5.99 -12.59
N LEU A 194 15.85 -4.67 -12.43
CA LEU A 194 17.10 -3.94 -12.27
C LEU A 194 17.73 -4.21 -10.90
N HIS A 195 16.92 -4.24 -9.84
CA HIS A 195 17.37 -4.53 -8.48
C HIS A 195 17.96 -5.95 -8.36
N TRP A 196 17.27 -6.94 -8.94
CA TRP A 196 17.77 -8.31 -8.98
C TRP A 196 19.08 -8.44 -9.76
N ARG A 197 19.19 -7.77 -10.91
CA ARG A 197 20.44 -7.72 -11.69
C ARG A 197 21.57 -7.11 -10.89
N MET A 198 21.33 -6.00 -10.20
CA MET A 198 22.31 -5.34 -9.34
C MET A 198 22.79 -6.25 -8.22
N ILE A 199 21.87 -6.94 -7.53
CA ILE A 199 22.23 -7.88 -6.46
C ILE A 199 23.10 -9.02 -7.01
N ILE A 200 22.72 -9.63 -8.13
CA ILE A 200 23.48 -10.74 -8.72
C ILE A 200 24.85 -10.28 -9.22
N SER A 201 24.93 -9.13 -9.90
CA SER A 201 26.21 -8.64 -10.42
C SER A 201 27.20 -8.27 -9.32
N GLU A 202 26.67 -7.83 -8.18
CA GLU A 202 27.48 -7.44 -7.02
C GLU A 202 27.72 -8.58 -6.03
N ALA A 203 27.04 -9.74 -6.17
CA ALA A 203 27.19 -10.91 -5.31
C ALA A 203 28.48 -11.71 -5.61
N THR A 204 29.62 -11.03 -5.63
CA THR A 204 30.93 -11.65 -5.73
C THR A 204 31.53 -11.86 -4.32
N PRO A 205 32.38 -12.89 -4.10
CA PRO A 205 33.06 -13.08 -2.81
C PRO A 205 33.91 -11.87 -2.38
N SER A 206 34.33 -11.04 -3.34
CA SER A 206 35.03 -9.77 -3.09
C SER A 206 34.15 -8.66 -2.50
N LYS A 207 32.82 -8.82 -2.54
CA LYS A 207 31.82 -7.84 -2.10
C LYS A 207 30.84 -8.48 -1.11
N PRO A 208 31.31 -8.85 0.11
CA PRO A 208 30.52 -9.64 1.06
C PRO A 208 29.22 -8.96 1.51
N ILE A 209 29.16 -7.61 1.46
CA ILE A 209 27.97 -6.84 1.83
C ILE A 209 26.79 -7.11 0.87
N ALA A 210 27.06 -7.29 -0.43
CA ALA A 210 26.01 -7.61 -1.40
C ALA A 210 25.40 -8.98 -1.14
N LEU A 211 26.24 -9.97 -0.84
CA LEU A 211 25.80 -11.32 -0.46
C LEU A 211 24.97 -11.30 0.84
N ALA A 212 25.46 -10.60 1.87
CA ALA A 212 24.72 -10.43 3.12
C ALA A 212 23.36 -9.78 2.89
N THR A 213 23.29 -8.76 2.01
CA THR A 213 22.03 -8.10 1.65
C THR A 213 21.06 -9.07 0.97
N ALA A 214 21.54 -9.89 0.03
CA ALA A 214 20.72 -10.90 -0.63
C ALA A 214 20.16 -11.94 0.37
N LEU A 215 20.99 -12.40 1.30
CA LEU A 215 20.58 -13.35 2.35
C LEU A 215 19.57 -12.72 3.32
N MET A 216 19.80 -11.49 3.75
CA MET A 216 18.86 -10.76 4.63
C MET A 216 17.51 -10.53 3.92
N LEU A 217 17.51 -10.19 2.63
CA LEU A 217 16.29 -10.02 1.85
C LEU A 217 15.54 -11.36 1.72
N ALA A 218 16.24 -12.45 1.38
CA ALA A 218 15.64 -13.78 1.26
C ALA A 218 15.06 -14.26 2.61
N ALA A 219 15.81 -14.10 3.70
CA ALA A 219 15.35 -14.42 5.03
C ALA A 219 14.13 -13.59 5.43
N SER A 220 14.13 -12.28 5.14
CA SER A 220 13.01 -11.39 5.43
C SER A 220 11.74 -11.82 4.68
N VAL A 221 11.85 -12.18 3.39
CA VAL A 221 10.73 -12.71 2.62
C VAL A 221 10.24 -14.04 3.20
N PHE A 222 11.14 -14.94 3.56
CA PHE A 222 10.79 -16.23 4.16
C PHE A 222 10.01 -16.05 5.47
N TYR A 223 10.51 -15.23 6.40
CA TYR A 223 9.82 -14.95 7.67
C TYR A 223 8.50 -14.20 7.47
N LEU A 224 8.43 -13.29 6.50
CA LEU A 224 7.20 -12.56 6.19
C LEU A 224 6.12 -13.50 5.64
N LEU A 225 6.48 -14.39 4.71
CA LEU A 225 5.57 -15.40 4.17
C LEU A 225 5.13 -16.38 5.26
N GLY A 226 6.04 -16.83 6.12
CA GLY A 226 5.70 -17.68 7.27
C GLY A 226 4.75 -17.00 8.25
N ALA A 227 4.99 -15.73 8.59
CA ALA A 227 4.13 -14.95 9.47
C ALA A 227 2.74 -14.71 8.84
N PHE A 228 2.69 -14.41 7.54
CA PHE A 228 1.44 -14.25 6.80
C PHE A 228 0.65 -15.55 6.74
N TYR A 229 1.32 -16.67 6.46
CA TYR A 229 0.71 -18.00 6.47
C TYR A 229 0.16 -18.36 7.84
N ALA A 230 0.94 -18.20 8.91
CA ALA A 230 0.50 -18.44 10.28
C ALA A 230 -0.70 -17.54 10.66
N LEU A 231 -0.71 -16.30 10.19
CA LEU A 231 -1.81 -15.37 10.40
C LEU A 231 -3.06 -15.79 9.62
N LEU A 232 -2.93 -16.23 8.37
CA LEU A 232 -4.05 -16.76 7.60
C LEU A 232 -4.63 -18.01 8.27
N VAL A 233 -3.79 -18.97 8.65
CA VAL A 233 -4.21 -20.19 9.35
C VAL A 233 -4.93 -19.84 10.66
N ALA A 234 -4.35 -18.99 11.51
CA ALA A 234 -4.96 -18.62 12.78
C ALA A 234 -6.31 -17.87 12.65
N ASN A 235 -6.59 -17.26 11.49
CA ASN A 235 -7.88 -16.62 11.22
C ASN A 235 -8.88 -17.55 10.55
N ALA A 236 -8.42 -18.52 9.77
CA ALA A 236 -9.27 -19.49 9.10
C ALA A 236 -9.67 -20.63 10.04
N ASP A 237 -8.74 -21.14 10.84
CA ASP A 237 -8.93 -22.20 11.83
C ASP A 237 -9.85 -21.71 12.98
N LYS A 238 -11.13 -22.09 12.92
CA LYS A 238 -12.15 -21.60 13.84
C LYS A 238 -12.20 -22.45 15.11
N ASP A 239 -11.96 -23.75 14.99
CA ASP A 239 -12.04 -24.73 16.07
C ASP A 239 -10.73 -24.92 16.85
N GLN A 240 -9.62 -24.33 16.38
CA GLN A 240 -8.27 -24.39 16.97
C GLN A 240 -7.64 -25.78 16.91
N ASP A 241 -7.99 -26.59 15.92
CA ASP A 241 -7.43 -27.93 15.75
C ASP A 241 -6.05 -27.94 15.03
N GLY A 242 -5.63 -26.79 14.48
CA GLY A 242 -4.36 -26.63 13.78
C GLY A 242 -4.42 -26.99 12.29
N ALA A 243 -5.57 -27.42 11.79
CA ALA A 243 -5.86 -27.61 10.37
C ALA A 243 -6.84 -26.52 9.88
N VAL A 244 -6.86 -26.28 8.57
CA VAL A 244 -7.86 -25.39 7.96
C VAL A 244 -8.67 -26.22 7.00
N SER A 245 -9.92 -26.48 7.34
CA SER A 245 -10.83 -27.14 6.43
C SER A 245 -11.22 -26.21 5.27
N LEU A 246 -11.50 -26.75 4.07
CA LEU A 246 -12.00 -25.95 2.94
C LEU A 246 -13.30 -25.21 3.28
N GLN A 247 -14.11 -25.78 4.19
CA GLN A 247 -15.35 -25.18 4.63
C GLN A 247 -15.08 -23.94 5.50
N GLU A 248 -14.12 -24.00 6.42
CA GLU A 248 -13.69 -22.84 7.21
C GLU A 248 -13.05 -21.76 6.35
N LEU A 249 -12.23 -22.15 5.37
CA LEU A 249 -11.65 -21.20 4.42
C LEU A 249 -12.76 -20.49 3.62
N ASN A 250 -13.77 -21.22 3.16
CA ASN A 250 -14.92 -20.65 2.47
C ASN A 250 -15.73 -19.73 3.41
N ASP A 251 -16.00 -20.16 4.64
CA ASP A 251 -16.70 -19.36 5.65
C ASP A 251 -15.91 -18.10 6.07
N PHE A 252 -14.58 -18.16 6.02
CA PHE A 252 -13.70 -17.01 6.24
C PHE A 252 -13.73 -16.02 5.07
N ILE A 253 -13.70 -16.51 3.82
CA ILE A 253 -13.65 -15.68 2.61
C ILE A 253 -15.02 -15.07 2.27
N ARG A 254 -16.11 -15.83 2.45
CA ARG A 254 -17.46 -15.48 2.00
C ARG A 254 -17.98 -14.13 2.52
N PRO A 255 -17.75 -13.72 3.79
CA PRO A 255 -18.16 -12.41 4.28
C PRO A 255 -17.45 -11.24 3.60
N TYR A 256 -16.20 -11.42 3.13
CA TYR A 256 -15.47 -10.33 2.48
C TYR A 256 -15.90 -10.12 1.02
N PHE A 257 -16.25 -11.20 0.32
CA PHE A 257 -16.68 -11.13 -1.09
C PHE A 257 -18.19 -10.92 -1.26
N PHE A 258 -19.02 -11.50 -0.39
CA PHE A 258 -20.48 -11.47 -0.50
C PHE A 258 -21.17 -10.75 0.67
N GLY A 259 -20.41 -10.31 1.67
CA GLY A 259 -20.92 -9.79 2.94
C GLY A 259 -20.95 -8.28 3.05
N ILE A 260 -21.33 -7.54 1.99
CA ILE A 260 -21.98 -6.24 2.17
C ILE A 260 -23.40 -6.46 2.73
N GLY A 261 -23.46 -7.05 3.92
CA GLY A 261 -24.02 -6.44 5.12
C GLY A 261 -25.50 -6.10 5.21
N PHE A 262 -26.26 -5.96 4.13
CA PHE A 262 -27.68 -5.65 4.24
C PHE A 262 -28.47 -6.85 4.80
N GLY A 263 -28.08 -8.08 4.47
CA GLY A 263 -28.88 -9.27 4.78
C GLY A 263 -28.92 -9.67 6.27
N LYS A 264 -27.87 -9.44 7.05
CA LYS A 264 -27.84 -9.85 8.47
C LYS A 264 -28.52 -8.82 9.37
N ARG A 265 -28.27 -7.53 9.17
CA ARG A 265 -29.01 -6.46 9.88
C ARG A 265 -30.48 -6.44 9.53
N ARG A 266 -30.85 -6.73 8.28
CA ARG A 266 -32.27 -6.85 7.90
C ARG A 266 -32.92 -8.05 8.58
N ARG A 267 -32.23 -9.18 8.73
CA ARG A 267 -32.71 -10.33 9.50
C ARG A 267 -32.80 -10.03 11.00
N ASP A 268 -31.81 -9.40 11.60
CA ASP A 268 -31.84 -9.07 13.02
C ASP A 268 -32.89 -7.99 13.34
N ALA A 269 -33.08 -7.01 12.45
CA ALA A 269 -34.16 -6.03 12.53
C ALA A 269 -35.54 -6.67 12.31
N GLN A 270 -35.68 -7.62 11.37
CA GLN A 270 -36.91 -8.40 11.19
C GLN A 270 -37.22 -9.25 12.42
N ASN A 271 -36.21 -9.92 13.00
CA ASN A 271 -36.36 -10.74 14.20
C ASN A 271 -36.69 -9.89 15.43
N ALA A 272 -36.09 -8.70 15.57
CA ALA A 272 -36.44 -7.74 16.62
C ALA A 272 -37.88 -7.24 16.47
N HIS A 273 -38.29 -6.90 15.24
CA HIS A 273 -39.65 -6.45 14.97
C HIS A 273 -40.69 -7.56 15.19
N GLN A 274 -40.36 -8.81 14.87
CA GLN A 274 -41.18 -9.97 15.21
C GLN A 274 -41.29 -10.16 16.72
N ARG A 275 -40.19 -10.08 17.47
CA ARG A 275 -40.22 -10.20 18.94
C ARG A 275 -41.10 -9.13 19.60
N THR A 276 -41.08 -7.88 19.11
CA THR A 276 -41.97 -6.82 19.61
C THR A 276 -43.44 -7.08 19.27
N ARG A 277 -43.76 -7.72 18.14
CA ARG A 277 -45.16 -8.08 17.81
C ARG A 277 -45.69 -9.23 18.67
N TYR A 278 -44.86 -10.19 19.04
CA TYR A 278 -45.28 -11.34 19.85
C TYR A 278 -45.20 -11.07 21.37
N ALA A 279 -44.48 -10.05 21.81
CA ALA A 279 -44.48 -9.62 23.22
C ALA A 279 -45.77 -8.87 23.62
N GLY A 280 -46.57 -8.40 22.65
CA GLY A 280 -47.89 -7.81 22.87
C GLY A 280 -49.01 -8.84 22.93
N GLY A 281 -48.82 -9.95 23.65
CA GLY A 281 -49.89 -10.90 23.92
C GLY A 281 -51.03 -10.27 24.74
N PRO A 282 -52.29 -10.74 24.59
CA PRO A 282 -53.48 -10.16 25.23
C PRO A 282 -53.39 -10.04 26.77
N ASP A 283 -52.52 -10.81 27.42
CA ASP A 283 -52.33 -10.78 28.88
C ASP A 283 -51.60 -9.51 29.39
N ALA A 284 -50.95 -8.74 28.52
CA ALA A 284 -50.31 -7.48 28.92
C ALA A 284 -51.31 -6.32 29.08
N ALA A 285 -52.54 -6.45 28.54
CA ALA A 285 -53.59 -5.45 28.70
C ALA A 285 -54.24 -5.51 30.10
N ASP A 286 -54.27 -6.67 30.74
CA ASP A 286 -54.91 -6.86 32.05
C ASP A 286 -54.02 -6.40 33.23
N ALA A 287 -52.70 -6.36 33.06
CA ALA A 287 -51.77 -5.90 34.09
C ALA A 287 -51.75 -4.36 34.27
N LEU A 288 -52.21 -3.59 33.30
CA LEU A 288 -52.26 -2.12 33.37
C LEU A 288 -53.55 -1.57 33.99
N PHE A 289 -54.60 -2.39 34.10
CA PHE A 289 -55.88 -1.98 34.72
C PHE A 289 -55.96 -2.21 36.24
N THR A 290 -55.02 -2.95 36.83
CA THR A 290 -55.00 -3.27 38.27
C THR A 290 -54.13 -2.34 39.13
N ALA A 291 -53.31 -1.46 38.52
CA ALA A 291 -52.41 -0.56 39.26
C ALA A 291 -52.99 0.84 39.59
N GLY A 292 -54.28 1.09 39.29
CA GLY A 292 -54.93 2.40 39.47
C GLY A 292 -55.87 2.55 40.66
N ARG A 293 -55.81 1.66 41.67
CA ARG A 293 -56.62 1.77 42.90
C ARG A 293 -55.75 1.65 44.16
N VAL A 294 -55.04 2.73 44.50
CA VAL A 294 -54.69 3.08 45.89
C VAL A 294 -54.70 4.60 46.00
#